data_AF-A0A7C7MZ03-F1
#
_entry.id   AF-A0A7C7MZ03-F1
#
_cell.length_a   1.000
_cell.length_b   1.000
_cell.length_c   1.000
_cell.angle_alpha   90.00
_cell.angle_beta   90.00
_cell.angle_gamma   90.00
#
_symmetry.space_group_name_H-M   'P 1'
#
loop_
_entity.id
_entity.type
_entity.pdbx_description
1 polymer ?
#
loop_
_entity_poly.entity_id
_entity_poly.type
_entity_poly.pdbx_seq_one_letter_code
_entity_poly.pdbx_strand_id
1 'polypeptide(L)'
;MKRIITILILLVSTSLMAQDPILQEGREALEERAETITDKYVDALGLRAEQELLFRNKVEEFLIREQKIKEASKGDDMLNKMVALRQNEMAEMADILTRLQLQEYKKVRPTIQPLARVKQ
;
A
#
# COMPACT_ATOMS: atom_id res chain seq x y z
N MET A 1 -25.77 -35.24 26.20
CA MET A 1 -25.44 -35.23 24.75
C MET A 1 -26.04 -34.04 23.99
N LYS A 2 -27.31 -33.66 24.19
CA LYS A 2 -27.94 -32.55 23.44
C LYS A 2 -27.28 -31.17 23.66
N ARG A 3 -26.81 -30.87 24.88
CA ARG A 3 -26.18 -29.58 25.22
C ARG A 3 -24.77 -29.37 24.65
N ILE A 4 -24.02 -30.46 24.43
CA ILE A 4 -22.67 -30.39 23.84
C ILE A 4 -22.76 -30.03 22.35
N ILE A 5 -23.74 -30.60 21.65
CA ILE A 5 -24.03 -30.29 20.25
C ILE A 5 -24.44 -28.81 20.10
N THR A 6 -25.23 -28.27 21.04
CA THR A 6 -25.65 -26.86 21.02
C THR A 6 -24.48 -25.88 21.17
N ILE A 7 -23.48 -26.22 22.01
CA ILE A 7 -22.29 -25.38 22.22
C ILE A 7 -21.38 -25.43 20.99
N LEU A 8 -21.25 -26.59 20.33
CA LEU A 8 -20.43 -26.74 19.13
C LEU A 8 -20.99 -25.93 17.94
N ILE A 9 -22.32 -25.86 17.81
CA ILE A 9 -22.98 -25.10 16.74
C ILE A 9 -22.81 -23.58 16.94
N LEU A 10 -22.78 -23.10 18.19
CA LEU A 10 -22.60 -21.68 18.52
C LEU A 10 -21.19 -21.16 18.18
N LEU A 11 -20.17 -22.02 18.25
CA LEU A 11 -18.77 -21.68 17.98
C LEU A 11 -18.44 -21.55 16.48
N VAL A 12 -19.29 -22.08 15.59
CA VAL A 12 -19.07 -22.00 14.13
C VAL A 12 -19.69 -20.72 13.53
N SER A 13 -20.63 -20.08 14.21
CA SER A 13 -21.34 -18.90 13.70
C SER A 13 -20.51 -17.60 13.66
N THR A 14 -19.30 -17.56 14.21
CA THR A 14 -18.49 -16.31 14.29
C THR A 14 -17.36 -16.21 13.26
N SER A 15 -17.22 -17.15 12.31
CA SER A 15 -16.11 -17.11 11.31
C SER A 15 -16.47 -16.45 9.98
N LEU A 16 -17.70 -15.95 9.78
CA LEU A 16 -18.17 -15.45 8.48
C LEU A 16 -17.77 -13.99 8.14
N MET A 17 -16.91 -13.33 8.93
CA MET A 17 -16.45 -11.96 8.64
C MET A 17 -14.96 -11.85 8.26
N ALA A 18 -14.29 -12.95 7.91
CA ALA A 18 -12.82 -12.93 7.82
C ALA A 18 -12.24 -12.63 6.43
N GLN A 19 -12.90 -12.91 5.29
CA GLN A 19 -12.30 -12.68 3.97
C GLN A 19 -13.38 -12.32 2.94
N ASP A 20 -13.53 -11.03 2.67
CA ASP A 20 -14.33 -10.53 1.56
C ASP A 20 -13.56 -10.79 0.24
N PRO A 21 -14.04 -11.67 -0.66
CA PRO A 21 -13.33 -12.02 -1.90
C PRO A 21 -13.04 -10.80 -2.77
N ILE A 22 -13.92 -9.78 -2.70
CA ILE A 22 -13.77 -8.54 -3.46
C ILE A 22 -12.58 -7.71 -2.94
N LEU A 23 -12.32 -7.74 -1.62
CA LEU A 23 -11.12 -7.12 -1.05
C LEU A 23 -9.84 -7.89 -1.42
N GLN A 24 -9.95 -9.18 -1.72
CA GLN A 24 -8.81 -10.02 -2.09
C GLN A 24 -8.36 -9.76 -3.54
N GLU A 25 -9.28 -9.67 -4.50
CA GLU A 25 -8.95 -9.31 -5.90
C GLU A 25 -8.29 -7.93 -6.00
N GLY A 26 -8.81 -6.94 -5.26
CA GLY A 26 -8.21 -5.60 -5.20
C GLY A 26 -6.83 -5.61 -4.56
N ARG A 27 -6.56 -6.52 -3.63
CA ARG A 27 -5.25 -6.64 -2.97
C ARG A 27 -4.20 -7.27 -3.89
N GLU A 28 -4.55 -8.34 -4.60
CA GLU A 28 -3.64 -8.99 -5.58
C GLU A 28 -3.21 -7.99 -6.67
N ALA A 29 -4.14 -7.19 -7.19
CA ALA A 29 -3.82 -6.14 -8.16
C ALA A 29 -2.91 -5.04 -7.60
N LEU A 30 -3.02 -4.72 -6.30
CA LEU A 30 -2.15 -3.75 -5.64
C LEU A 30 -0.76 -4.32 -5.34
N GLU A 31 -0.67 -5.61 -5.04
CA GLU A 31 0.59 -6.33 -4.84
C GLU A 31 1.40 -6.40 -6.14
N GLU A 32 0.78 -6.81 -7.25
CA GLU A 32 1.42 -6.83 -8.58
C GLU A 32 1.87 -5.41 -8.99
N ARG A 33 1.06 -4.40 -8.68
CA ARG A 33 1.41 -3.00 -8.92
C ARG A 33 2.57 -2.55 -8.04
N ALA A 34 2.63 -2.99 -6.78
CA ALA A 34 3.73 -2.69 -5.87
C ALA A 34 5.03 -3.32 -6.37
N GLU A 35 4.98 -4.56 -6.88
CA GLU A 35 6.10 -5.25 -7.52
C GLU A 35 6.61 -4.46 -8.74
N THR A 36 5.74 -4.16 -9.71
CA THR A 36 6.08 -3.38 -10.91
C THR A 36 6.69 -2.01 -10.59
N ILE A 37 6.19 -1.34 -9.54
CA ILE A 37 6.75 -0.07 -9.09
C ILE A 37 8.12 -0.28 -8.46
N THR A 38 8.26 -1.32 -7.63
CA THR A 38 9.51 -1.64 -6.93
C THR A 38 10.62 -1.97 -7.90
N ASP A 39 10.36 -2.75 -8.95
CA ASP A 39 11.35 -3.09 -9.98
C ASP A 39 12.00 -1.84 -10.58
N LYS A 40 11.20 -0.82 -10.88
CA LYS A 40 11.71 0.47 -11.39
C LYS A 40 12.60 1.19 -10.39
N TYR A 41 12.33 1.03 -9.09
CA TYR A 41 13.17 1.59 -8.03
C TYR A 41 14.40 0.74 -7.72
N VAL A 42 14.36 -0.58 -7.92
CA VAL A 42 15.53 -1.45 -7.83
C VAL A 42 16.58 -0.96 -8.83
N ASP A 43 16.18 -0.75 -10.08
CA ASP A 43 17.05 -0.24 -11.14
C ASP A 43 17.56 1.18 -10.84
N ALA A 44 16.68 2.07 -10.37
CA ALA A 44 17.02 3.47 -10.14
C ALA A 44 17.86 3.71 -8.87
N LEU A 45 17.67 2.90 -7.83
CA LEU A 45 18.26 3.13 -6.50
C LEU A 45 19.32 2.08 -6.11
N GLY A 46 19.48 1.02 -6.91
CA GLY A 46 20.35 -0.11 -6.59
C GLY A 46 19.94 -0.77 -5.26
N LEU A 47 18.66 -1.12 -5.13
CA LEU A 47 18.16 -1.77 -3.92
C LEU A 47 18.76 -3.18 -3.80
N ARG A 48 19.19 -3.54 -2.58
CA ARG A 48 19.59 -4.92 -2.25
C ARG A 48 18.34 -5.74 -1.95
N ALA A 49 18.39 -7.05 -2.12
CA ALA A 49 17.24 -7.95 -1.94
C ALA A 49 16.46 -7.74 -0.62
N GLU A 50 17.15 -7.52 0.50
CA GLU A 50 16.48 -7.21 1.77
C GLU A 50 15.76 -5.86 1.76
N GLN A 51 16.40 -4.83 1.21
CA GLN A 51 15.82 -3.49 1.08
C GLN A 51 14.65 -3.50 0.09
N GLU A 52 14.76 -4.25 -1.00
CA GLU A 52 13.72 -4.44 -2.00
C GLU A 52 12.45 -5.02 -1.40
N LEU A 53 12.57 -6.08 -0.59
CA LEU A 53 11.40 -6.69 0.08
C LEU A 53 10.71 -5.68 1.01
N LEU A 54 11.47 -4.98 1.84
CA LEU A 54 10.93 -3.97 2.76
C LEU A 54 10.31 -2.80 2.00
N PHE A 55 10.96 -2.36 0.92
CA PHE A 55 10.50 -1.29 0.07
C PHE A 55 9.19 -1.66 -0.63
N ARG A 56 9.10 -2.87 -1.20
CA ARG A 56 7.88 -3.38 -1.85
C ARG A 56 6.69 -3.39 -0.90
N ASN A 57 6.88 -3.95 0.29
CA ASN A 57 5.83 -4.00 1.32
C ASN A 57 5.37 -2.58 1.69
N LYS A 58 6.31 -1.63 1.78
CA LYS A 58 6.01 -0.23 2.08
C LYS A 58 5.27 0.44 0.92
N VAL A 59 5.65 0.20 -0.33
CA VAL A 59 4.92 0.69 -1.51
C VAL A 59 3.50 0.15 -1.53
N GLU A 60 3.30 -1.15 -1.33
CA GLU A 60 1.97 -1.78 -1.27
C GLU A 60 1.08 -1.10 -0.20
N GLU A 61 1.62 -0.91 1.00
CA GLU A 61 0.90 -0.22 2.09
C GLU A 61 0.45 1.18 1.67
N PHE A 62 1.32 1.94 1.02
CA PHE A 62 0.99 3.28 0.55
C PHE A 62 0.01 3.29 -0.63
N LEU A 63 0.03 2.28 -1.50
CA LEU A 63 -0.97 2.11 -2.56
C LEU A 63 -2.36 1.79 -1.98
N ILE A 64 -2.45 0.95 -0.95
CA ILE A 64 -3.71 0.66 -0.24
C ILE A 64 -4.25 1.93 0.41
N ARG A 65 -3.40 2.71 1.10
CA ARG A 65 -3.79 4.00 1.69
C ARG A 65 -4.23 5.00 0.62
N GLU A 66 -3.54 5.02 -0.52
CA GLU A 66 -3.91 5.88 -1.65
C GLU A 66 -5.30 5.54 -2.20
N GLN A 67 -5.58 4.25 -2.40
CA GLN A 67 -6.86 3.77 -2.89
C GLN A 67 -8.01 4.16 -1.94
N LYS A 68 -7.81 3.99 -0.63
CA LYS A 68 -8.79 4.41 0.39
C LYS A 68 -9.10 5.91 0.34
N ILE A 69 -8.08 6.76 0.12
CA ILE A 69 -8.30 8.21 0.00
C ILE A 69 -9.07 8.55 -1.28
N LYS A 70 -8.78 7.87 -2.41
CA LYS A 70 -9.52 8.06 -3.67
C LYS A 70 -10.99 7.66 -3.56
N GLU A 71 -11.29 6.62 -2.78
CA GLU A 71 -12.66 6.17 -2.52
C GLU A 71 -13.39 7.11 -1.56
N ALA A 72 -12.70 7.63 -0.55
CA ALA A 72 -13.31 8.43 0.52
C ALA A 72 -13.32 9.95 0.26
N SER A 73 -12.62 10.47 -0.75
CA SER A 73 -12.40 11.91 -0.92
C SER A 73 -12.31 12.30 -2.39
N LYS A 74 -12.66 13.56 -2.71
CA LYS A 74 -12.65 14.09 -4.10
C LYS A 74 -12.10 15.52 -4.14
N GLY A 75 -11.72 15.97 -5.34
CA GLY A 75 -11.27 17.34 -5.58
C GLY A 75 -10.07 17.76 -4.72
N ASP A 76 -10.14 18.96 -4.15
CA ASP A 76 -9.04 19.55 -3.37
C ASP A 76 -8.76 18.79 -2.07
N ASP A 77 -9.79 18.25 -1.40
CA ASP A 77 -9.61 17.44 -0.19
C ASP A 77 -8.82 16.15 -0.49
N MET A 78 -9.15 15.48 -1.60
CA MET A 78 -8.37 14.33 -2.07
C MET A 78 -6.92 14.72 -2.37
N LEU A 79 -6.70 15.86 -3.02
CA LEU A 79 -5.35 16.33 -3.37
C LEU A 79 -4.53 16.63 -2.10
N ASN A 80 -5.10 17.32 -1.13
CA ASN A 80 -4.44 17.63 0.14
C ASN A 80 -4.06 16.35 0.89
N LYS A 81 -4.97 15.37 0.95
CA LYS A 81 -4.70 14.06 1.56
C LYS A 81 -3.65 13.26 0.79
N MET A 82 -3.65 13.32 -0.54
CA MET A 82 -2.59 12.71 -1.36
C MET A 82 -1.21 13.31 -1.07
N VAL A 83 -1.12 14.65 -0.97
CA VAL A 83 0.15 15.33 -0.66
C VAL A 83 0.67 14.91 0.71
N ALA A 84 -0.19 14.92 1.73
CA ALA A 84 0.16 14.45 3.07
C ALA A 84 0.60 12.98 3.07
N LEU A 85 -0.11 12.12 2.34
CA LEU A 85 0.25 10.71 2.18
C LEU A 85 1.67 10.57 1.61
N ARG A 86 2.05 11.38 0.61
CA ARG A 86 3.39 11.28 0.02
C ARG A 86 4.49 11.79 0.94
N GLN A 87 4.22 12.81 1.75
CA GLN A 87 5.18 13.25 2.76
C GLN A 87 5.45 12.14 3.79
N ASN A 88 4.41 11.43 4.21
CA ASN A 88 4.54 10.27 5.09
C ASN A 88 5.30 9.13 4.40
N GLU A 89 5.02 8.83 3.13
CA GLU A 89 5.76 7.83 2.34
C GLU A 89 7.26 8.15 2.34
N MET A 90 7.63 9.40 2.08
CA MET A 90 9.03 9.81 2.06
C MET A 90 9.71 9.71 3.44
N ALA A 91 8.96 9.94 4.52
CA ALA A 91 9.48 9.80 5.88
C ALA A 91 9.71 8.33 6.23
N GLU A 92 8.72 7.46 5.98
CA GLU A 92 8.81 6.03 6.27
C GLU A 92 9.85 5.32 5.37
N MET A 93 10.03 5.78 4.12
CA MET A 93 11.09 5.24 3.24
C MET A 93 12.50 5.57 3.74
N ALA A 94 12.67 6.58 4.60
CA ALA A 94 13.98 6.91 5.18
C ALA A 94 14.49 5.83 6.14
N ASP A 95 13.60 4.97 6.66
CA ASP A 95 13.97 3.85 7.53
C ASP A 95 14.52 2.65 6.75
N ILE A 96 14.23 2.57 5.45
CA ILE A 96 14.61 1.46 4.55
C ILE A 96 15.80 1.85 3.67
N LEU A 97 15.81 3.10 3.21
CA LEU A 97 16.80 3.60 2.26
C LEU A 97 17.98 4.24 2.97
N THR A 98 19.18 4.04 2.41
CA THR A 98 20.34 4.85 2.81
C THR A 98 20.10 6.32 2.44
N ARG A 99 20.84 7.24 3.07
CA ARG A 99 20.72 8.68 2.79
C ARG A 99 20.90 9.03 1.30
N LEU A 100 21.82 8.37 0.60
CA LEU A 100 22.04 8.58 -0.84
C LEU A 100 20.86 8.05 -1.67
N GLN A 101 20.38 6.84 -1.37
CA GLN A 101 19.21 6.26 -2.02
C GLN A 101 17.95 7.08 -1.76
N LEU A 102 17.77 7.61 -0.55
CA LEU A 102 16.64 8.46 -0.22
C LEU A 102 16.67 9.76 -1.04
N GLN A 103 17.83 10.38 -1.21
CA GLN A 103 17.97 11.57 -2.05
C GLN A 103 17.59 11.27 -3.52
N GLU A 104 18.05 10.13 -4.04
CA GLU A 104 17.73 9.73 -5.40
C GLU A 104 16.25 9.39 -5.56
N TYR A 105 15.67 8.69 -4.58
CA TYR A 105 14.23 8.43 -4.49
C TYR A 105 13.42 9.72 -4.61
N LYS A 106 13.79 10.81 -3.92
CA LYS A 106 13.06 12.10 -4.04
C LYS A 106 13.05 12.64 -5.48
N LYS A 107 14.09 12.38 -6.26
CA LYS A 107 14.22 12.87 -7.64
C LYS A 107 13.44 12.00 -8.63
N VAL A 108 13.54 10.68 -8.52
CA VAL A 108 12.94 9.76 -9.49
C VAL A 108 11.46 9.46 -9.20
N ARG A 109 11.03 9.64 -7.95
CA ARG A 109 9.66 9.34 -7.52
C ARG A 109 8.58 10.07 -8.31
N PRO A 110 8.65 11.38 -8.62
CA PRO A 110 7.64 12.04 -9.43
C PRO A 110 7.47 11.45 -10.84
N THR A 111 8.52 10.83 -11.38
CA THR A 111 8.49 10.15 -12.68
C THR A 111 7.88 8.75 -12.58
N ILE A 112 8.26 7.97 -11.55
CA ILE A 112 7.79 6.59 -11.38
C ILE A 112 6.37 6.55 -10.77
N GLN A 113 6.06 7.43 -9.82
CA GLN A 113 4.79 7.54 -9.10
C GLN A 113 4.26 8.99 -9.10
N PRO A 114 3.73 9.48 -10.24
CA PRO A 114 3.24 10.84 -10.36
C PRO A 114 1.99 11.08 -9.50
N LEU A 115 1.88 12.29 -8.96
CA LEU A 115 0.65 12.76 -8.31
C LEU A 115 -0.43 13.01 -9.37
N ALA A 116 -1.65 12.53 -9.10
CA ALA A 116 -2.80 12.84 -9.92
C ALA A 116 -3.02 14.37 -9.92
N ARG A 117 -3.09 14.96 -11.12
CA ARG A 117 -3.48 16.36 -11.29
C ARG A 117 -5.00 16.43 -11.30
N VAL A 118 -5.58 17.36 -10.55
CA VAL A 118 -7.01 17.69 -10.69
C VAL A 118 -7.19 18.24 -12.10
N LYS A 119 -7.98 17.56 -12.95
CA LYS A 119 -8.47 18.18 -14.18
C LYS A 119 -9.39 19.31 -13.75
N GLN A 120 -8.96 20.55 -14.02
CA GLN A 120 -9.83 21.73 -13.96
C GLN A 120 -10.92 21.62 -15.00
#